data_AF-A0A7K2BV32-F1
#
_entry.id   AF-A0A7K2BV32-F1
#
_cell.length_a   1.000
_cell.length_b   1.000
_cell.length_c   1.000
_cell.angle_alpha   90.00
_cell.angle_beta   90.00
_cell.angle_gamma   90.00
#
_symmetry.space_group_name_H-M   'P 1'
#
loop_
_entity.id
_entity.type
_entity.pdbx_description
1 polymer ?
#
loop_
_entity_poly.entity_id
_entity_poly.type
_entity_poly.pdbx_seq_one_letter_code
_entity_poly.pdbx_strand_id
1 'polypeptide(L)'
;MPERTLTMAGQRRRVISRSMSHQVSTLAPGGPSTGYRVSTPAYSGPFEVLLQLILREQVEIYDIPIARITDAFLAEIEQMSDCDLEVATEFLLLAATLIDMKVKRLLPTEAAVDLDDELEAISERDLLLARLLECSTFRDASRTLRRLFEAAARSHPRTMGITEDRWLMLAPAVLEGVSPTDLRTAYLRASAPRVAPRVDTTHITPISLTVGD
;
A
#
# COMPACT_ATOMS: atom_id res chain seq x y z
N MET A 1 60.69 -36.94 51.60
CA MET A 1 59.80 -37.98 52.14
C MET A 1 58.37 -37.49 51.96
N PRO A 2 57.45 -38.35 51.52
CA PRO A 2 57.00 -38.52 50.13
C PRO A 2 55.53 -38.03 49.98
N GLU A 3 54.76 -38.11 48.88
CA GLU A 3 54.50 -39.11 47.84
C GLU A 3 53.80 -38.33 46.68
N ARG A 4 54.08 -38.53 45.37
CA ARG A 4 53.64 -39.64 44.49
C ARG A 4 52.12 -39.87 44.62
N THR A 5 51.28 -39.79 43.59
CA THR A 5 51.20 -40.57 42.34
C THR A 5 50.03 -40.01 41.50
N LEU A 6 50.16 -39.83 40.17
CA LEU A 6 49.65 -40.72 39.10
C LEU A 6 48.13 -41.02 39.21
N THR A 7 47.27 -41.05 38.18
CA THR A 7 47.44 -41.10 36.72
C THR A 7 46.07 -41.12 36.03
N MET A 8 46.01 -40.48 34.87
CA MET A 8 45.23 -40.76 33.63
C MET A 8 43.80 -41.32 33.70
N ALA A 9 42.86 -40.67 32.99
CA ALA A 9 42.57 -40.96 31.58
C ALA A 9 41.30 -40.21 31.13
N GLY A 10 41.29 -39.63 29.93
CA GLY A 10 40.05 -39.01 29.41
C GLY A 10 40.21 -38.12 28.18
N GLN A 11 40.76 -38.68 27.11
CA GLN A 11 40.74 -38.17 25.74
C GLN A 11 39.42 -37.45 25.34
N ARG A 12 39.49 -36.28 24.67
CA ARG A 12 39.01 -36.09 23.27
C ARG A 12 38.85 -34.63 22.82
N ARG A 13 39.48 -34.37 21.66
CA ARG A 13 39.06 -33.53 20.51
C ARG A 13 39.22 -32.00 20.60
N ARG A 14 40.29 -31.54 19.95
CA ARG A 14 40.39 -30.27 19.22
C ARG A 14 39.12 -30.03 18.38
N VAL A 15 38.53 -28.85 18.52
CA VAL A 15 37.68 -28.23 17.48
C VAL A 15 38.20 -26.81 17.24
N ILE A 16 38.30 -26.51 15.95
CA ILE A 16 38.98 -25.41 15.30
C ILE A 16 38.27 -24.08 15.60
N SER A 17 38.99 -23.10 16.14
CA SER A 17 38.52 -21.71 16.23
C SER A 17 38.62 -21.04 14.85
N ARG A 18 37.49 -20.84 14.19
CA ARG A 18 37.35 -19.98 13.01
C ARG A 18 36.25 -18.95 13.28
N SER A 19 36.63 -17.88 13.98
CA SER A 19 35.78 -16.69 14.14
C SER A 19 35.92 -15.84 12.89
N MET A 20 34.98 -16.01 11.97
CA MET A 20 34.84 -15.20 10.77
C MET A 20 34.38 -13.79 11.13
N SER A 21 35.16 -12.81 10.69
CA SER A 21 34.80 -11.40 10.63
C SER A 21 33.56 -11.22 9.76
N HIS A 22 32.40 -10.99 10.38
CA HIS A 22 31.25 -10.43 9.68
C HIS A 22 31.45 -8.92 9.57
N GLN A 23 31.91 -8.48 8.39
CA GLN A 23 31.88 -7.09 8.00
C GLN A 23 30.42 -6.65 7.82
N VAL A 24 30.02 -5.63 8.58
CA VAL A 24 28.78 -4.88 8.39
C VAL A 24 28.97 -4.00 7.15
N SER A 25 28.36 -4.39 6.04
CA SER A 25 28.29 -3.57 4.83
C SER A 25 27.47 -2.32 5.14
N THR A 26 28.15 -1.19 5.25
CA THR A 26 27.56 0.12 5.49
C THR A 26 27.21 0.71 4.13
N LEU A 27 25.92 0.78 3.78
CA LEU A 27 25.48 1.46 2.54
C LEU A 27 25.59 2.97 2.74
N ALA A 28 26.54 3.61 2.05
CA ALA A 28 26.58 5.05 1.86
C ALA A 28 25.60 5.47 0.74
N PRO A 29 24.85 6.58 0.85
CA PRO A 29 24.08 7.13 -0.25
C PRO A 29 24.90 8.21 -0.95
N GLY A 30 25.21 8.04 -2.23
CA GLY A 30 25.85 9.11 -3.02
C GLY A 30 26.41 8.65 -4.36
N GLY A 31 25.54 8.50 -5.35
CA GLY A 31 25.91 8.50 -6.77
C GLY A 31 25.01 9.48 -7.53
N PRO A 32 25.52 10.27 -8.49
CA PRO A 32 24.72 11.27 -9.19
C PRO A 32 23.64 10.60 -10.03
N SER A 33 22.39 10.92 -9.69
CA SER A 33 21.18 10.52 -10.39
C SER A 33 21.12 11.19 -11.77
N THR A 34 21.48 10.45 -12.82
CA THR A 34 21.07 10.79 -14.19
C THR A 34 20.18 9.67 -14.71
N GLY A 35 19.03 9.51 -14.06
CA GLY A 35 17.92 8.71 -14.56
C GLY A 35 16.73 9.65 -14.68
N TYR A 36 16.36 10.00 -15.91
CA TYR A 36 15.11 10.68 -16.18
C TYR A 36 13.98 9.73 -15.81
N ARG A 37 13.41 9.90 -14.61
CA ARG A 37 12.24 9.15 -14.16
C ARG A 37 11.02 9.81 -14.80
N VAL A 38 10.62 9.29 -15.95
CA VAL A 38 9.27 9.52 -16.48
C VAL A 38 8.34 8.67 -15.64
N SER A 39 7.48 9.31 -14.86
CA SER A 39 6.29 8.66 -14.33
C SER A 39 5.16 9.04 -15.26
N THR A 40 4.68 8.09 -16.06
CA THR A 40 3.30 8.11 -16.54
C THR A 40 2.37 8.09 -15.32
N PRO A 41 1.14 8.63 -15.40
CA PRO A 41 0.13 8.35 -14.39
C PRO A 41 -0.21 6.86 -14.50
N ALA A 42 0.46 6.04 -13.70
CA ALA A 42 0.00 4.68 -13.46
C ALA A 42 -1.26 4.80 -12.63
N TYR A 43 -2.41 4.69 -13.29
CA TYR A 43 -3.70 4.67 -12.62
C TYR A 43 -3.80 3.38 -11.81
N SER A 44 -4.21 3.50 -10.54
CA SER A 44 -4.32 2.35 -9.65
C SER A 44 -5.64 1.58 -9.83
N GLY A 45 -6.43 1.92 -10.84
CA GLY A 45 -7.70 1.29 -11.20
C GLY A 45 -8.61 2.21 -12.03
N PRO A 46 -9.73 1.69 -12.58
CA PRO A 46 -10.58 2.43 -13.50
C PRO A 46 -11.41 3.53 -12.82
N PHE A 47 -11.76 3.37 -11.53
CA PHE A 47 -12.43 4.42 -10.74
C PHE A 47 -11.55 5.66 -10.50
N GLU A 48 -10.23 5.49 -10.42
CA GLU A 48 -9.32 6.62 -10.26
C GLU A 48 -9.27 7.47 -11.54
N VAL A 49 -9.29 6.81 -12.70
CA VAL A 49 -9.42 7.50 -14.01
C VAL A 49 -10.70 8.29 -14.07
N LEU A 50 -11.84 7.68 -13.72
CA LEU A 50 -13.12 8.38 -13.69
C LEU A 50 -13.10 9.59 -12.75
N LEU A 51 -12.56 9.42 -11.54
CA LEU A 51 -12.44 10.52 -10.58
C LEU A 51 -11.58 11.66 -11.15
N GLN A 52 -10.49 11.35 -11.84
CA GLN A 52 -9.66 12.35 -12.49
C GLN A 52 -10.41 13.08 -13.61
N LEU A 53 -11.18 12.36 -14.44
CA LEU A 53 -11.98 12.95 -15.51
C LEU A 53 -13.07 13.87 -14.96
N ILE A 54 -13.79 13.44 -13.92
CA ILE A 54 -14.82 14.26 -13.24
C ILE A 54 -14.20 15.55 -12.69
N LEU A 55 -13.07 15.44 -12.01
CA LEU A 55 -12.35 16.60 -11.48
C LEU A 55 -11.85 17.54 -12.60
N ARG A 56 -11.44 17.00 -13.75
CA ARG A 56 -10.97 17.79 -14.90
C ARG A 56 -12.10 18.53 -15.60
N GLU A 57 -13.27 17.91 -15.73
CA GLU A 57 -14.45 18.51 -16.36
C GLU A 57 -15.15 19.56 -15.48
N GLN A 58 -14.66 19.80 -14.26
CA GLN A 58 -15.24 20.73 -13.27
C GLN A 58 -16.72 20.42 -12.96
N VAL A 59 -17.08 19.15 -13.09
CA VAL A 59 -18.41 18.67 -12.76
C VAL A 59 -18.44 18.34 -11.27
N GLU A 60 -19.46 18.82 -10.55
CA GLU A 60 -19.67 18.37 -9.18
C GLU A 60 -19.96 16.88 -9.18
N ILE A 61 -19.32 16.12 -8.28
CA ILE A 61 -19.45 14.65 -8.21
C ILE A 61 -20.93 14.22 -8.08
N TYR A 62 -21.81 15.08 -7.57
CA TYR A 62 -23.25 14.82 -7.43
C TYR A 62 -24.07 15.00 -8.72
N ASP A 63 -23.55 15.71 -9.72
CA ASP A 63 -24.27 16.03 -10.96
C ASP A 63 -23.46 15.61 -12.22
N ILE A 64 -23.18 14.31 -12.30
CA ILE A 64 -22.34 13.71 -13.33
C ILE A 64 -23.15 13.52 -14.63
N PRO A 65 -22.81 14.21 -15.75
CA PRO A 65 -23.39 13.91 -17.04
C PRO A 65 -22.75 12.61 -17.59
N ILE A 66 -23.37 11.47 -17.26
CA ILE A 66 -22.90 10.11 -17.64
C ILE A 66 -22.44 10.05 -19.09
N ALA A 67 -23.22 10.61 -20.03
CA ALA A 67 -22.89 10.59 -21.45
C ALA A 67 -21.51 11.20 -21.78
N ARG A 68 -21.17 12.35 -21.17
CA ARG A 68 -19.88 13.03 -21.41
C ARG A 68 -18.72 12.28 -20.79
N ILE A 69 -18.93 11.75 -19.58
CA ILE A 69 -17.90 11.03 -18.85
C ILE A 69 -17.63 9.66 -19.47
N THR A 70 -18.65 8.98 -19.99
CA THR A 70 -18.46 7.76 -20.79
C THR A 70 -17.57 8.04 -22.01
N ASP A 71 -17.81 9.14 -22.73
CA ASP A 71 -17.00 9.50 -23.90
C ASP A 71 -15.55 9.84 -23.52
N ALA A 72 -15.35 10.60 -22.44
CA ALA A 72 -14.03 10.92 -21.93
C ALA A 72 -13.27 9.68 -21.42
N PHE A 73 -13.98 8.74 -20.79
CA PHE A 73 -13.41 7.49 -20.29
C PHE A 73 -12.95 6.58 -21.43
N LEU A 74 -13.77 6.40 -22.47
CA LEU A 74 -13.40 5.63 -23.66
C LEU A 74 -12.20 6.26 -24.38
N ALA A 75 -12.17 7.58 -24.52
CA ALA A 75 -11.04 8.30 -25.11
C ALA A 75 -9.73 8.12 -24.31
N GLU A 76 -9.81 8.00 -22.98
CA GLU A 76 -8.63 7.72 -22.15
C GLU A 76 -8.17 6.26 -22.32
N ILE A 77 -9.10 5.30 -22.38
CA ILE A 77 -8.77 3.88 -22.63
C ILE A 77 -8.09 3.71 -24.00
N GLU A 78 -8.57 4.38 -25.05
CA GLU A 78 -7.95 4.30 -26.38
C GLU A 78 -6.50 4.82 -26.41
N GLN A 79 -6.16 5.75 -25.51
CA GLN A 79 -4.79 6.25 -25.35
C GLN A 79 -3.90 5.30 -24.52
N MET A 80 -4.50 4.36 -23.78
CA MET A 80 -3.77 3.36 -23.00
C MET A 80 -3.38 2.17 -23.88
N SER A 81 -2.33 2.36 -24.69
CA SER A 81 -1.92 1.41 -25.74
C SER A 81 -1.26 0.11 -25.27
N ASP A 82 -0.85 -0.01 -24.00
CA ASP A 82 -0.13 -1.17 -23.46
C ASP A 82 -0.63 -1.56 -22.05
N CYS A 83 -1.85 -2.10 -21.97
CA CYS A 83 -2.43 -2.53 -20.71
C CYS A 83 -2.18 -4.02 -20.43
N ASP A 84 -1.83 -4.33 -19.18
CA ASP A 84 -1.82 -5.71 -18.68
C ASP A 84 -3.24 -6.29 -18.72
N LEU A 85 -3.39 -7.57 -19.07
CA LEU A 85 -4.69 -8.19 -19.34
C LEU A 85 -5.62 -8.15 -18.11
N GLU A 86 -5.03 -8.28 -16.93
CA GLU A 86 -5.75 -8.24 -15.65
C GLU A 86 -6.35 -6.84 -15.40
N VAL A 87 -5.56 -5.79 -15.63
CA VAL A 87 -6.02 -4.39 -15.55
C VAL A 87 -7.10 -4.12 -16.61
N ALA A 88 -6.91 -4.61 -17.84
CA ALA A 88 -7.85 -4.41 -18.93
C ALA A 88 -9.27 -4.95 -18.62
N THR A 89 -9.38 -6.00 -17.80
CA THR A 89 -10.69 -6.60 -17.45
C THR A 89 -11.55 -5.66 -16.62
N GLU A 90 -10.98 -4.98 -15.63
CA GLU A 90 -11.72 -4.02 -14.79
C GLU A 90 -12.16 -2.79 -15.58
N PHE A 91 -11.31 -2.30 -16.48
CA PHE A 91 -11.63 -1.19 -17.37
C PHE A 91 -12.74 -1.57 -18.36
N LEU A 92 -12.70 -2.78 -18.91
CA LEU A 92 -13.74 -3.28 -19.81
C LEU A 92 -15.09 -3.41 -19.10
N LEU A 93 -15.10 -3.95 -17.88
CA LEU A 93 -16.32 -4.04 -17.07
C LEU A 93 -16.93 -2.66 -16.85
N LEU A 94 -16.11 -1.68 -16.42
CA LEU A 94 -16.59 -0.34 -16.15
C LEU A 94 -17.04 0.38 -17.44
N ALA A 95 -16.32 0.18 -18.55
CA ALA A 95 -16.71 0.70 -19.86
C ALA A 95 -18.08 0.17 -20.30
N ALA A 96 -18.30 -1.14 -20.16
CA ALA A 96 -19.58 -1.77 -20.49
C ALA A 96 -20.71 -1.20 -19.62
N THR A 97 -20.51 -1.07 -18.31
CA THR A 97 -21.49 -0.46 -17.40
C THR A 97 -21.80 0.99 -17.77
N LEU A 98 -20.80 1.80 -18.08
CA LEU A 98 -20.99 3.21 -18.46
C LEU A 98 -21.70 3.37 -19.82
N ILE A 99 -21.45 2.46 -20.76
CA ILE A 99 -22.16 2.43 -22.04
C ILE A 99 -23.61 2.04 -21.83
N ASP A 100 -23.89 1.02 -21.00
CA ASP A 100 -25.25 0.60 -20.68
C ASP A 100 -26.06 1.75 -20.07
N MET A 101 -25.50 2.43 -19.07
CA MET A 101 -26.10 3.63 -18.47
C MET A 101 -26.32 4.75 -19.50
N LYS A 102 -25.37 4.95 -20.45
CA LYS A 102 -25.51 5.96 -21.51
C LYS A 102 -26.64 5.60 -22.47
N VAL A 103 -26.79 4.34 -22.85
CA VAL A 103 -27.84 3.85 -23.75
C VAL A 103 -29.21 4.00 -23.10
N LYS A 104 -29.40 3.49 -21.88
CA LYS A 104 -30.67 3.61 -21.13
C LYS A 104 -31.14 5.06 -21.01
N ARG A 105 -30.20 6.01 -20.86
CA ARG A 105 -30.51 7.43 -20.70
C ARG A 105 -30.78 8.18 -22.00
N LEU A 106 -30.28 7.68 -23.13
CA LEU A 106 -30.44 8.34 -24.45
C LEU A 106 -31.59 7.74 -25.27
N LEU A 107 -32.02 6.52 -24.98
CA LEU A 107 -33.13 5.89 -25.68
C LEU A 107 -34.44 6.63 -25.36
N PRO A 108 -35.29 6.90 -26.37
CA PRO A 108 -36.62 7.42 -26.15
C PRO A 108 -37.42 6.41 -25.32
N THR A 109 -37.85 6.84 -24.15
CA THR A 109 -38.89 6.21 -23.34
C THR A 109 -40.13 6.08 -24.23
N GLU A 110 -40.44 4.88 -24.73
CA GLU A 110 -41.80 4.64 -25.25
C GLU A 110 -42.77 4.99 -24.12
N ALA A 111 -43.96 5.51 -24.44
CA ALA A 111 -44.87 6.15 -23.48
C ALA A 111 -45.38 5.26 -22.31
N ALA A 112 -44.83 4.07 -22.16
CA ALA A 112 -45.02 3.14 -21.06
C ALA A 112 -43.67 2.48 -20.66
N VAL A 113 -42.68 3.27 -20.23
CA VAL A 113 -41.57 2.69 -19.46
C VAL A 113 -42.12 2.27 -18.10
N ASP A 114 -41.80 1.04 -17.70
CA ASP A 114 -42.17 0.51 -16.39
C ASP A 114 -41.47 1.35 -15.32
N LEU A 115 -42.20 1.69 -14.25
CA LEU A 115 -41.64 2.46 -13.14
C LEU A 115 -40.42 1.75 -12.54
N ASP A 116 -40.42 0.41 -12.61
CA ASP A 116 -39.34 -0.44 -12.17
C ASP A 116 -38.04 -0.22 -12.96
N ASP A 117 -38.11 -0.04 -14.29
CA ASP A 117 -36.94 0.21 -15.16
C ASP A 117 -36.31 1.59 -14.86
N GLU A 118 -37.15 2.60 -14.61
CA GLU A 118 -36.67 3.94 -14.23
C GLU A 118 -36.00 3.92 -12.85
N LEU A 119 -36.57 3.18 -11.90
CA LEU A 119 -36.00 2.98 -10.57
C LEU A 119 -34.63 2.29 -10.63
N GLU A 120 -34.50 1.27 -11.49
CA GLU A 120 -33.24 0.55 -11.68
C GLU A 120 -32.14 1.46 -12.23
N ALA A 121 -32.44 2.25 -13.26
CA ALA A 121 -31.47 3.19 -13.84
C ALA A 121 -30.98 4.25 -12.84
N ILE A 122 -31.86 4.73 -11.95
CA ILE A 122 -31.48 5.64 -10.86
C ILE A 122 -30.57 4.92 -9.84
N SER A 123 -30.92 3.69 -9.46
CA SER A 123 -30.15 2.87 -8.52
C SER A 123 -28.74 2.58 -9.03
N GLU A 124 -28.59 2.23 -10.31
CA GLU A 124 -27.29 1.99 -10.95
C GLU A 124 -26.37 3.22 -10.87
N ARG A 125 -26.92 4.41 -11.16
CA ARG A 125 -26.18 5.67 -11.03
C ARG A 125 -25.74 5.93 -9.60
N ASP A 126 -26.64 5.73 -8.64
CA ASP A 126 -26.36 5.99 -7.22
C ASP A 126 -25.30 5.02 -6.67
N LEU A 127 -25.30 3.78 -7.14
CA LEU A 127 -24.24 2.81 -6.84
C LEU A 127 -22.87 3.27 -7.37
N LEU A 128 -22.81 3.73 -8.63
CA LEU A 128 -21.59 4.29 -9.21
C LEU A 128 -21.07 5.48 -8.40
N LEU A 129 -21.98 6.39 -8.04
CA LEU A 129 -21.66 7.57 -7.23
C LEU A 129 -21.10 7.17 -5.86
N ALA A 130 -21.73 6.20 -5.19
CA ALA A 130 -21.26 5.70 -3.90
C ALA A 130 -19.81 5.17 -3.98
N ARG A 131 -19.49 4.41 -5.03
CA ARG A 131 -18.12 3.90 -5.25
C ARG A 131 -17.11 4.99 -5.57
N LEU A 132 -17.49 6.00 -6.34
CA LEU A 132 -16.64 7.15 -6.63
C LEU A 132 -16.35 7.96 -5.36
N LEU A 133 -17.36 8.17 -4.51
CA LEU A 133 -17.20 8.82 -3.22
C LEU A 133 -16.26 8.03 -2.31
N GLU A 134 -16.47 6.73 -2.17
CA GLU A 134 -15.59 5.83 -1.41
C GLU A 134 -14.13 5.97 -1.87
N CYS A 135 -13.88 5.84 -3.17
CA CYS A 135 -12.55 6.01 -3.76
C CYS A 135 -11.94 7.39 -3.45
N SER A 136 -12.73 8.47 -3.57
CA SER A 136 -12.27 9.83 -3.26
C SER A 136 -11.82 9.99 -1.81
N THR A 137 -12.56 9.40 -0.86
CA THR A 137 -12.22 9.47 0.57
C THR A 137 -10.92 8.72 0.87
N PHE A 138 -10.73 7.53 0.31
CA PHE A 138 -9.50 6.77 0.49
C PHE A 138 -8.31 7.43 -0.19
N ARG A 139 -8.50 8.06 -1.34
CA ARG A 139 -7.46 8.86 -2.01
C ARG A 139 -6.98 10.02 -1.14
N ASP A 140 -7.90 10.73 -0.50
CA ASP A 140 -7.55 11.86 0.36
C ASP A 140 -6.98 11.42 1.72
N ALA A 141 -7.47 10.31 2.28
CA ALA A 141 -6.86 9.66 3.43
C ALA A 141 -5.40 9.25 3.13
N SER A 142 -5.17 8.64 1.96
CA SER A 142 -3.84 8.21 1.50
C SER A 142 -2.89 9.40 1.35
N ARG A 143 -3.38 10.53 0.82
CA ARG A 143 -2.58 11.78 0.75
C ARG A 143 -2.20 12.31 2.13
N THR A 144 -3.11 12.24 3.08
CA THR A 144 -2.87 12.67 4.47
C THR A 144 -1.84 11.77 5.14
N LEU A 145 -2.00 10.45 5.01
CA LEU A 145 -1.06 9.46 5.52
C LEU A 145 0.33 9.64 4.91
N ARG A 146 0.41 9.89 3.60
CA ARG A 146 1.68 10.17 2.93
C ARG A 146 2.40 11.38 3.54
N ARG A 147 1.68 12.49 3.79
CA ARG A 147 2.26 13.67 4.45
C ARG A 147 2.77 13.36 5.86
N LEU A 148 1.99 12.61 6.65
CA LEU A 148 2.39 12.21 8.00
C LEU A 148 3.62 11.30 7.96
N PHE A 149 3.66 10.35 7.03
CA PHE A 149 4.79 9.45 6.83
C PHE A 149 6.05 10.22 6.42
N GLU A 150 5.96 11.15 5.48
CA GLU A 150 7.08 11.99 5.05
C GLU A 150 7.62 12.85 6.19
N ALA A 151 6.75 13.37 7.07
CA ALA A 151 7.16 14.10 8.26
C ALA A 151 7.87 13.18 9.26
N ALA A 152 7.31 12.00 9.54
CA ALA A 152 7.87 11.02 10.45
C ALA A 152 9.20 10.43 9.95
N ALA A 153 9.37 10.29 8.63
CA ALA A 153 10.60 9.80 8.02
C ALA A 153 11.82 10.71 8.27
N ARG A 154 11.60 11.97 8.67
CA ARG A 154 12.66 12.91 9.08
C ARG A 154 13.06 12.74 10.55
N SER A 155 12.33 11.94 11.32
CA SER A 155 12.62 11.65 12.73
C SER A 155 13.49 10.41 12.84
N HIS A 156 14.67 10.56 13.42
CA HIS A 156 15.57 9.44 13.71
C HIS A 156 15.53 9.11 15.20
N PRO A 157 15.25 7.86 15.60
CA PRO A 157 15.30 7.49 17.01
C PRO A 157 16.75 7.57 17.51
N ARG A 158 16.95 8.03 18.74
CA ARG A 158 18.23 7.81 19.43
C ARG A 158 18.31 6.35 19.88
N THR A 159 19.32 5.64 19.41
CA THR A 159 19.58 4.24 19.79
C THR A 159 20.29 4.12 21.15
N MET A 160 20.87 5.21 21.67
CA MET A 160 21.57 5.24 22.95
C MET A 160 20.70 5.93 24.01
N GLY A 161 20.50 5.24 25.14
CA GLY A 161 19.92 5.82 26.35
C GLY A 161 20.88 6.79 27.04
N ILE A 162 20.37 7.57 27.98
CA ILE A 162 21.19 8.44 28.84
C ILE A 162 22.13 7.53 29.65
N THR A 163 23.44 7.58 29.36
CA THR A 163 24.42 6.64 29.91
C THR A 163 25.02 7.11 31.25
N GLU A 164 24.92 8.40 31.55
CA GLU A 164 25.54 8.98 32.75
C GLU A 164 24.46 9.53 33.68
N ASP A 165 24.52 9.15 34.96
CA ASP A 165 23.52 9.48 35.98
C ASP A 165 23.30 10.99 36.16
N ARG A 166 24.31 11.82 35.88
CA ARG A 166 24.21 13.28 35.95
C ARG A 166 23.19 13.88 34.99
N TRP A 167 22.93 13.23 33.85
CA TRP A 167 21.97 13.71 32.85
C TRP A 167 20.56 13.18 33.08
N LEU A 168 20.39 12.16 33.95
CA LEU A 168 19.07 11.66 34.33
C LEU A 168 18.22 12.76 34.98
N MET A 169 18.86 13.68 35.71
CA MET A 169 18.22 14.84 36.35
C MET A 169 17.66 15.87 35.36
N LEU A 170 18.10 15.84 34.09
CA LEU A 170 17.59 16.71 33.03
C LEU A 170 16.54 16.03 32.14
N ALA A 171 16.24 14.75 32.38
CA ALA A 171 15.24 14.05 31.58
C ALA A 171 13.84 14.63 31.89
N PRO A 172 13.03 14.92 30.86
CA PRO A 172 11.63 15.24 31.09
C PRO A 172 10.94 14.07 31.79
N ALA A 173 9.87 14.33 32.55
CA ALA A 173 9.08 13.32 33.23
C ALA A 173 8.27 12.47 32.23
N VAL A 174 8.98 11.64 31.45
CA VAL A 174 8.42 10.82 30.36
C VAL A 174 7.42 9.76 30.83
N LEU A 175 7.38 9.48 32.12
CA LEU A 175 6.45 8.51 32.74
C LEU A 175 5.29 9.17 33.49
N GLU A 176 5.18 10.50 33.44
CA GLU A 176 4.07 11.19 34.10
C GLU A 176 2.75 10.79 33.44
N GLY A 177 1.81 10.25 34.25
CA GLY A 177 0.53 9.73 33.76
C GLY A 177 0.53 8.32 33.18
N VAL A 178 1.66 7.60 33.21
CA VAL A 178 1.77 6.23 32.68
C VAL A 178 1.40 5.21 33.76
N SER A 179 0.43 4.33 33.47
CA SER A 179 0.04 3.26 34.38
C SER A 179 0.91 1.99 34.20
N PRO A 180 0.99 1.09 35.20
CA PRO A 180 1.66 -0.20 35.05
C PRO A 180 1.11 -1.04 33.88
N THR A 181 -0.18 -0.89 33.56
CA THR A 181 -0.82 -1.56 32.44
C THR A 181 -0.29 -1.06 31.10
N ASP A 182 0.01 0.23 31.00
CA ASP A 182 0.59 0.84 29.79
C ASP A 182 2.01 0.33 29.56
N LEU A 183 2.81 0.21 30.63
CA LEU A 183 4.15 -0.38 30.56
C LEU A 183 4.10 -1.85 30.13
N ARG A 184 3.17 -2.64 30.68
CA ARG A 184 2.95 -4.04 30.25
C ARG A 184 2.60 -4.09 28.76
N THR A 185 1.73 -3.21 28.29
CA THR A 185 1.29 -3.16 26.90
C THR A 185 2.43 -2.76 25.96
N ALA A 186 3.23 -1.75 26.33
CA ALA A 186 4.40 -1.33 25.59
C ALA A 186 5.46 -2.44 25.51
N TYR A 187 5.71 -3.14 26.62
CA TYR A 187 6.63 -4.28 26.66
C TYR A 187 6.18 -5.38 25.71
N LEU A 188 4.91 -5.81 25.78
CA LEU A 188 4.37 -6.84 24.89
C LEU A 188 4.51 -6.45 23.40
N ARG A 189 4.29 -5.17 23.06
CA ARG A 189 4.46 -4.64 21.70
C ARG A 189 5.93 -4.63 21.25
N ALA A 190 6.86 -4.29 22.14
CA ALA A 190 8.29 -4.22 21.82
C ALA A 190 8.96 -5.60 21.77
N SER A 191 8.55 -6.53 22.63
CA SER A 191 9.05 -7.90 22.67
C SER A 191 8.39 -8.82 21.62
N ALA A 192 7.27 -8.39 21.04
CA ALA A 192 6.64 -9.12 19.96
C ALA A 192 7.63 -9.26 18.78
N PRO A 193 7.83 -10.46 18.23
CA PRO A 193 8.66 -10.63 17.05
C PRO A 193 8.12 -9.72 15.94
N ARG A 194 9.00 -8.92 15.34
CA ARG A 194 8.62 -8.02 14.25
C ARG A 194 8.02 -8.85 13.12
N VAL A 195 6.70 -8.79 12.97
CA VAL A 195 5.98 -9.52 11.92
C VAL A 195 6.50 -8.96 10.60
N ALA A 196 7.24 -9.78 9.86
CA ALA A 196 7.61 -9.41 8.50
C ALA A 196 6.31 -9.22 7.73
N PRO A 197 6.06 -8.05 7.11
CA PRO A 197 4.87 -7.87 6.29
C PRO A 197 4.94 -8.89 5.16
N ARG A 198 4.13 -9.94 5.24
CA ARG A 198 3.93 -10.90 4.17
C ARG A 198 2.70 -10.43 3.40
N VAL A 199 2.91 -10.08 2.13
CA VAL A 199 1.81 -9.94 1.19
C VAL A 199 1.35 -11.35 0.85
N ASP A 200 0.09 -11.65 1.09
CA ASP A 200 -0.47 -12.95 0.75
C ASP A 200 -0.63 -13.04 -0.78
N THR A 201 0.25 -13.81 -1.42
CA THR A 201 0.22 -14.06 -2.86
C THR A 201 -0.51 -15.35 -3.21
N THR A 202 -1.22 -15.99 -2.27
CA THR A 202 -1.92 -17.25 -2.51
C THR A 202 -3.09 -17.08 -3.51
N HIS A 203 -3.56 -15.85 -3.69
CA HIS A 203 -4.55 -15.49 -4.72
C HIS A 203 -3.94 -15.26 -6.11
N ILE A 204 -2.61 -15.20 -6.23
CA ILE A 204 -1.93 -14.98 -7.51
C ILE A 204 -1.67 -16.35 -8.15
N THR A 205 -2.34 -16.60 -9.27
CA THR A 205 -2.16 -17.84 -10.03
C THR A 205 -0.80 -17.81 -10.74
N PRO A 206 0.12 -18.76 -10.53
CA PRO A 206 1.42 -18.74 -11.20
C PRO A 206 1.24 -19.05 -12.69
N ILE A 207 1.66 -18.13 -13.56
CA ILE A 207 1.71 -18.34 -15.01
C ILE A 207 2.94 -19.19 -15.32
N SER A 208 2.75 -20.47 -15.68
CA SER A 208 3.82 -21.33 -16.20
C SER A 208 3.82 -21.30 -17.72
N LEU A 209 4.77 -20.59 -18.33
CA LEU A 209 5.07 -20.72 -19.76
C LEU A 209 6.27 -21.64 -19.92
N THR A 210 6.06 -22.80 -20.55
CA THR A 210 7.12 -23.69 -21.02
C THR A 210 7.49 -23.26 -22.44
N VAL A 211 8.72 -22.80 -22.65
CA VAL A 211 9.25 -22.59 -24.00
C VAL A 211 9.64 -23.96 -24.55
N GLY A 212 9.04 -24.37 -25.66
CA GLY A 212 9.49 -25.52 -26.44
C GLY A 212 10.68 -25.12 -27.31
N ASP A 213 11.70 -25.97 -27.33
CA ASP A 213 12.90 -25.86 -28.20
C ASP A 213 12.56 -25.90 -29.70
#